data_AF-A0A1I4M340-F1
#
_entry.id   AF-A0A1I4M340-F1
#
_cell.length_a   1.000
_cell.length_b   1.000
_cell.length_c   1.000
_cell.angle_alpha   90.00
_cell.angle_beta   90.00
_cell.angle_gamma   90.00
#
_symmetry.space_group_name_H-M   'P 1'
#
loop_
_entity.id
_entity.type
_entity.pdbx_description
1 polymer ?
#
loop_
_entity_poly.entity_id
_entity_poly.type
_entity_poly.pdbx_seq_one_letter_code
_entity_poly.pdbx_strand_id
1 'polypeptide(L)'
;MIHQEILKRKNIFQLIDSDWHLRIIQFIVGILMLALYLWIGAGILNLMLNLPHIFNDGWANVAEHIIIDVVLVLAVLELIRILQSYLAVGRVKVTFILDVALVVLIGELIGLWYKASTLTEVGLHIAVIAVLTLLRIVSIRFSPDAVD
;
A
#
# COMPACT_ATOMS: atom_id res chain seq x y z
N MET A 1 -0.93 21.32 -48.00
CA MET A 1 0.17 20.36 -47.76
C MET A 1 0.78 20.48 -46.36
N ILE A 2 1.01 21.69 -45.83
CA ILE A 2 1.66 21.91 -44.50
C ILE A 2 0.81 21.45 -43.30
N HIS A 3 -0.52 21.53 -43.37
CA HIS A 3 -1.40 21.18 -42.25
C HIS A 3 -1.45 19.67 -41.93
N GLN A 4 -1.27 18.81 -42.94
CA GLN A 4 -1.26 17.36 -42.73
C GLN A 4 0.03 16.85 -42.08
N GLU A 5 1.16 17.49 -42.38
CA GLU A 5 2.45 17.19 -41.72
C GLU A 5 2.41 17.51 -40.22
N ILE A 6 1.73 18.58 -39.81
CA ILE A 6 1.60 18.98 -38.40
C ILE A 6 0.73 17.99 -37.61
N LEU A 7 -0.40 17.56 -38.19
CA LEU A 7 -1.28 16.56 -37.57
C LEU A 7 -0.59 15.19 -37.45
N LYS A 8 0.17 14.80 -38.47
CA LYS A 8 0.95 13.54 -38.46
C LYS A 8 2.02 13.56 -37.37
N ARG A 9 2.74 14.68 -37.21
CA ARG A 9 3.76 14.81 -36.15
C ARG A 9 3.17 14.80 -34.74
N LYS A 10 2.00 15.43 -34.54
CA LYS A 10 1.28 15.45 -33.25
C LYS A 10 0.77 14.06 -32.85
N ASN A 11 0.19 13.31 -33.79
CA ASN A 11 -0.27 11.94 -33.54
C ASN A 11 0.88 10.98 -33.26
N ILE A 12 2.02 11.12 -33.96
CA ILE A 12 3.21 10.29 -33.70
C ILE A 12 3.78 10.57 -32.30
N PHE A 13 3.79 11.83 -31.85
CA PHE A 13 4.27 12.17 -30.51
C PHE A 13 3.34 11.65 -29.40
N GLN A 14 2.01 11.74 -29.58
CA GLN A 14 1.05 11.18 -28.61
C GLN A 14 1.07 9.64 -28.54
N LEU A 15 1.40 8.95 -29.64
CA LEU A 15 1.50 7.49 -29.66
C LEU A 15 2.84 6.97 -29.09
N ILE A 16 3.92 7.74 -29.19
CA ILE A 16 5.25 7.34 -28.69
C ILE A 16 5.42 7.59 -27.19
N ASP A 17 4.82 8.64 -26.63
CA ASP A 17 4.94 8.94 -25.19
C ASP A 17 4.17 7.94 -24.32
N SER A 18 2.93 7.60 -24.70
CA SER A 18 2.05 6.75 -23.88
C SER A 18 2.63 5.36 -23.61
N ASP A 19 3.08 4.66 -24.65
CA ASP A 19 3.44 3.25 -24.56
C ASP A 19 4.82 3.00 -23.92
N TRP A 20 5.69 4.00 -23.94
CA TRP A 20 7.01 3.94 -23.30
C TRP A 20 6.90 4.21 -21.80
N HIS A 21 6.12 5.22 -21.41
CA HIS A 21 5.85 5.52 -20.00
C HIS A 21 5.16 4.35 -19.29
N LEU A 22 4.14 3.76 -19.91
CA LEU A 22 3.44 2.59 -19.36
C LEU A 22 4.39 1.41 -19.12
N ARG A 23 5.28 1.10 -20.08
CA ARG A 23 6.24 0.00 -19.94
C ARG A 23 7.28 0.23 -18.83
N ILE A 24 7.80 1.45 -18.72
CA ILE A 24 8.74 1.80 -17.64
C ILE A 24 8.07 1.66 -16.28
N ILE A 25 6.84 2.16 -16.16
CA ILE A 25 6.08 2.08 -14.92
C ILE A 25 5.83 0.62 -14.53
N GLN A 26 5.40 -0.22 -15.49
CA GLN A 26 5.19 -1.65 -15.23
C GLN A 26 6.49 -2.34 -14.77
N PHE A 27 7.62 -1.99 -15.37
CA PHE A 27 8.92 -2.52 -15.00
C PHE A 27 9.33 -2.10 -13.58
N ILE A 28 9.21 -0.81 -13.24
CA ILE A 28 9.52 -0.28 -11.91
C ILE A 28 8.62 -0.93 -10.84
N VAL A 29 7.30 -0.98 -11.09
CA VAL A 29 6.35 -1.60 -10.16
C VAL A 29 6.62 -3.10 -10.02
N GLY A 30 7.00 -3.78 -11.10
CA GLY A 30 7.44 -5.18 -11.06
C GLY A 30 8.66 -5.41 -10.16
N ILE A 31 9.69 -4.58 -10.30
CA ILE A 31 10.89 -4.63 -9.43
C ILE A 31 10.51 -4.34 -7.98
N LEU A 32 9.67 -3.33 -7.74
CA LEU A 32 9.19 -2.98 -6.40
C LEU A 32 8.44 -4.16 -5.76
N MET A 33 7.52 -4.80 -6.47
CA MET A 33 6.82 -5.98 -5.96
C MET A 33 7.78 -7.12 -5.63
N LEU A 34 8.79 -7.37 -6.46
CA LEU A 34 9.80 -8.40 -6.21
C LEU A 34 10.58 -8.11 -4.92
N ALA A 35 10.99 -6.85 -4.73
CA ALA A 35 11.64 -6.42 -3.49
C ALA A 35 10.71 -6.61 -2.26
N LEU A 36 9.43 -6.27 -2.37
CA LEU A 36 8.46 -6.47 -1.29
C LEU A 36 8.23 -7.96 -0.96
N TYR A 37 8.20 -8.85 -1.97
CA TYR A 37 8.11 -10.29 -1.73
C TYR A 37 9.35 -10.83 -1.01
N LEU A 38 10.54 -10.40 -1.40
CA LEU A 38 11.78 -10.79 -0.72
C LEU A 38 11.79 -10.26 0.73
N TRP A 39 11.33 -9.04 0.95
CA TRP A 39 11.21 -8.45 2.28
C TRP A 39 10.24 -9.24 3.17
N ILE A 40 9.05 -9.57 2.67
CA ILE A 40 8.08 -10.40 3.42
C ILE A 40 8.69 -11.77 3.72
N GLY A 41 9.35 -12.40 2.73
CA GLY A 41 10.04 -13.66 2.92
C GLY A 41 11.08 -13.59 4.05
N ALA A 42 11.90 -12.53 4.07
CA ALA A 42 12.87 -12.29 5.13
C ALA A 42 12.19 -12.05 6.49
N GLY A 43 11.09 -11.31 6.54
CA GLY A 43 10.31 -11.08 7.76
C GLY A 43 9.74 -12.36 8.35
N ILE A 44 9.16 -13.23 7.52
CA ILE A 44 8.65 -14.54 7.94
C ILE A 44 9.78 -15.45 8.44
N LEU A 45 10.91 -15.48 7.74
CA LEU A 45 12.08 -16.24 8.18
C LEU A 45 12.61 -15.73 9.52
N ASN A 46 12.66 -14.41 9.71
CA ASN A 46 13.07 -13.81 10.98
C ASN A 46 12.13 -14.20 12.13
N LEU A 47 10.82 -14.20 11.89
CA LEU A 47 9.83 -14.69 12.86
C LEU A 47 10.05 -16.17 13.21
N MET A 48 10.29 -17.03 12.22
CA MET A 48 10.57 -18.45 12.45
C MET A 48 11.88 -18.71 13.19
N LEU A 49 12.95 -17.96 12.89
CA LEU A 49 14.24 -18.12 13.53
C LEU A 49 14.28 -17.54 14.95
N ASN A 50 13.45 -16.52 15.22
CA ASN A 50 13.33 -15.99 16.57
C ASN A 50 12.50 -16.91 17.45
N LEU A 51 11.52 -17.66 16.91
CA LEU A 51 10.61 -18.57 17.63
C LEU A 51 11.24 -19.45 18.74
N PRO A 52 12.45 -20.02 18.57
CA PRO A 52 13.12 -20.80 19.62
C PRO A 52 13.67 -19.94 20.78
N HIS A 53 14.13 -18.72 20.52
CA HIS A 53 14.62 -17.79 21.56
C HIS A 53 13.48 -17.28 22.46
N ILE A 54 12.25 -17.30 21.92
CA ILE A 54 11.01 -16.83 22.55
C ILE A 54 10.60 -17.66 23.77
N PHE A 55 10.95 -18.95 23.81
CA PHE A 55 10.60 -19.82 24.94
C PHE A 55 11.31 -19.44 26.25
N ASN A 56 12.35 -18.61 26.20
CA ASN A 56 13.09 -18.14 27.37
C ASN A 56 12.68 -16.73 27.85
N ASP A 57 12.09 -15.91 26.97
CA ASP A 57 11.66 -14.56 27.31
C ASP A 57 10.17 -14.52 27.69
N GLY A 58 9.78 -13.62 28.59
CA GLY A 58 8.41 -13.55 29.11
C GLY A 58 7.34 -13.41 28.02
N TRP A 59 6.29 -14.24 28.11
CA TRP A 59 5.19 -14.36 27.13
C TRP A 59 4.55 -13.04 26.66
N ALA A 60 4.49 -12.02 27.52
CA ALA A 60 3.87 -10.74 27.18
C ALA A 60 4.68 -9.93 26.16
N ASN A 61 5.99 -9.80 26.36
CA ASN A 61 6.88 -9.04 25.47
C ASN A 61 6.98 -9.72 24.09
N VAL A 62 6.95 -11.04 24.10
CA VAL A 62 6.91 -11.89 22.91
C VAL A 62 5.67 -11.62 22.06
N ALA A 63 4.48 -11.65 22.69
CA ALA A 63 3.23 -11.50 21.98
C ALA A 63 3.14 -10.12 21.31
N GLU A 64 3.61 -9.07 21.99
CA GLU A 64 3.74 -7.73 21.43
C GLU A 64 4.56 -7.73 20.13
N HIS A 65 5.77 -8.30 20.13
CA HIS A 65 6.64 -8.29 18.95
C HIS A 65 6.02 -9.06 17.77
N ILE A 66 5.45 -10.23 18.04
CA ILE A 66 4.81 -11.06 17.00
C ILE A 66 3.59 -10.33 16.41
N ILE A 67 2.75 -9.71 17.23
CA ILE A 67 1.57 -8.99 16.76
C ILE A 67 1.99 -7.84 15.85
N ILE A 68 2.99 -7.05 16.25
CA ILE A 68 3.51 -5.93 15.46
C ILE A 68 4.06 -6.42 14.12
N ASP A 69 4.88 -7.47 14.12
CA ASP A 69 5.48 -8.02 12.90
C ASP A 69 4.42 -8.59 11.94
N VAL A 70 3.42 -9.31 12.45
CA VAL A 70 2.32 -9.85 11.64
C VAL A 70 1.51 -8.72 11.01
N VAL A 71 1.18 -7.70 11.79
CA VAL A 71 0.46 -6.51 11.32
C VAL A 71 1.24 -5.77 10.23
N LEU A 72 2.57 -5.65 10.39
CA LEU A 72 3.44 -5.07 9.37
C LEU A 72 3.43 -5.89 8.08
N VAL A 73 3.51 -7.22 8.18
CA VAL A 73 3.40 -8.12 7.02
C VAL A 73 2.04 -7.96 6.33
N LEU A 74 0.94 -7.89 7.07
CA LEU A 74 -0.40 -7.66 6.51
C LEU A 74 -0.49 -6.33 5.76
N ALA A 75 0.10 -5.26 6.30
CA ALA A 75 0.14 -3.96 5.65
C ALA A 75 0.90 -4.00 4.31
N VAL A 76 2.04 -4.71 4.26
CA VAL A 76 2.81 -4.88 3.01
C VAL A 76 2.05 -5.75 2.00
N LEU A 77 1.34 -6.79 2.45
CA LEU A 77 0.50 -7.61 1.56
C LEU A 77 -0.60 -6.78 0.90
N GLU A 78 -1.21 -5.87 1.66
CA GLU A 78 -2.25 -4.99 1.11
C GLU A 78 -1.65 -3.97 0.11
N LEU A 79 -0.44 -3.45 0.39
CA LEU A 79 0.30 -2.63 -0.58
C LEU A 79 0.58 -3.38 -1.88
N ILE A 80 1.00 -4.65 -1.82
CA ILE A 80 1.21 -5.50 -2.99
C ILE A 80 -0.10 -5.65 -3.78
N ARG A 81 -1.23 -5.81 -3.11
CA ARG A 81 -2.55 -5.91 -3.75
C ARG A 81 -2.89 -4.68 -4.58
N ILE A 82 -2.57 -3.47 -4.09
CA ILE A 82 -2.70 -2.23 -4.88
C ILE A 82 -1.80 -2.29 -6.12
N LEU A 83 -0.52 -2.62 -5.93
CA LEU A 83 0.44 -2.62 -7.03
C LEU A 83 0.04 -3.62 -8.13
N GLN A 84 -0.49 -4.78 -7.75
CA GLN A 84 -1.08 -5.75 -8.68
C GLN A 84 -2.30 -5.19 -9.39
N SER A 85 -3.24 -4.56 -8.67
CA SER A 85 -4.41 -3.91 -9.26
C SER A 85 -4.01 -2.82 -10.26
N TYR A 86 -2.95 -2.07 -9.96
CA TYR A 86 -2.42 -1.04 -10.83
C TYR A 86 -1.83 -1.63 -12.11
N LEU A 87 -1.04 -2.70 -12.01
CA LEU A 87 -0.51 -3.40 -13.19
C LEU A 87 -1.59 -4.03 -14.06
N ALA A 88 -2.66 -4.55 -13.45
CA ALA A 88 -3.74 -5.23 -14.16
C ALA A 88 -4.66 -4.25 -14.93
N VAL A 89 -4.99 -3.10 -14.34
CA VAL A 89 -6.01 -2.18 -14.88
C VAL A 89 -5.40 -0.86 -15.39
N GLY A 90 -4.13 -0.57 -15.06
CA GLY A 90 -3.46 0.70 -15.34
C GLY A 90 -3.96 1.88 -14.47
N ARG A 91 -4.94 1.64 -13.59
CA ARG A 91 -5.56 2.64 -12.71
C ARG A 91 -5.84 2.03 -11.34
N VAL A 92 -5.66 2.83 -10.29
CA VAL A 92 -6.04 2.47 -8.92
C VAL A 92 -7.27 3.29 -8.54
N LYS A 93 -8.34 2.64 -8.07
CA LYS A 93 -9.48 3.36 -7.50
C LYS A 93 -9.06 4.02 -6.19
N VAL A 94 -9.52 5.24 -5.94
CA VAL A 94 -9.23 5.99 -4.69
C VAL A 94 -9.65 5.19 -3.47
N THR A 95 -10.76 4.44 -3.55
CA THR A 95 -11.21 3.55 -2.49
C THR A 95 -10.16 2.51 -2.12
N PHE A 96 -9.50 1.88 -3.10
CA PHE A 96 -8.42 0.92 -2.80
C PHE A 96 -7.24 1.58 -2.10
N ILE A 97 -6.87 2.80 -2.47
CA ILE A 97 -5.78 3.53 -1.81
C ILE A 97 -6.14 3.84 -0.35
N LEU A 98 -7.38 4.27 -0.10
CA LEU A 98 -7.88 4.57 1.24
C LEU A 98 -7.92 3.32 2.13
N ASP A 99 -8.28 2.17 1.56
CA ASP A 99 -8.33 0.90 2.28
C ASP A 99 -6.95 0.51 2.82
N VAL A 100 -5.91 0.68 2.00
CA VAL A 100 -4.53 0.36 2.40
C VAL A 100 -3.98 1.34 3.40
N ALA A 101 -4.25 2.63 3.21
CA ALA A 101 -3.88 3.64 4.18
C ALA A 101 -4.50 3.33 5.56
N LEU A 102 -5.77 2.91 5.58
CA LEU A 102 -6.45 2.50 6.81
C LEU A 102 -5.81 1.24 7.43
N VAL A 103 -5.51 0.20 6.66
CA VAL A 103 -4.84 -1.02 7.18
C VAL A 103 -3.47 -0.70 7.76
N VAL A 104 -2.67 0.10 7.06
CA VAL A 104 -1.33 0.53 7.53
C VAL A 104 -1.46 1.33 8.84
N LEU A 105 -2.34 2.33 8.89
CA LEU A 105 -2.51 3.18 10.08
C LEU A 105 -3.08 2.44 11.28
N ILE A 106 -4.01 1.51 11.06
CA ILE A 106 -4.50 0.63 12.14
C ILE A 106 -3.33 -0.20 12.66
N GLY A 107 -2.46 -0.67 11.76
CA GLY A 107 -1.30 -1.44 12.15
C GLY A 107 -0.29 -0.65 12.98
N GLU A 108 0.01 0.58 12.55
CA GLU A 108 0.84 1.52 13.31
C GLU A 108 0.21 1.87 14.67
N LEU A 109 -1.12 2.06 14.71
CA LEU A 109 -1.85 2.31 15.95
C LEU A 109 -1.73 1.14 16.94
N ILE A 110 -1.81 -0.11 16.46
CA ILE A 110 -1.57 -1.29 17.29
C ILE A 110 -0.13 -1.29 17.81
N GLY A 111 0.86 -0.99 16.96
CA GLY A 111 2.25 -0.89 17.40
C GLY A 111 2.50 0.20 18.45
N LEU A 112 1.84 1.35 18.33
CA LEU A 112 1.90 2.42 19.32
C LEU A 112 1.17 2.09 20.61
N TRP A 113 0.12 1.27 20.54
CA TRP A 113 -0.61 0.84 21.73
C TRP A 113 0.24 -0.02 22.68
N TYR A 114 1.13 -0.83 22.11
CA TYR A 114 2.03 -1.67 22.88
C TYR A 114 3.31 -0.94 23.33
N LYS A 115 3.75 0.08 22.58
CA LYS A 115 4.80 0.99 23.04
C LYS A 115 4.27 1.91 24.15
N ALA A 116 5.15 2.32 25.07
CA ALA A 116 4.84 3.33 26.10
C ALA A 116 4.70 4.76 25.50
N SER A 117 3.89 4.89 24.45
CA SER A 117 3.71 6.10 23.65
C SER A 117 2.86 7.14 24.37
N THR A 118 3.05 8.40 23.98
CA THR A 118 2.30 9.52 24.55
C THR A 118 0.84 9.49 24.09
N LEU A 119 -0.08 9.90 24.96
CA LEU A 119 -1.52 9.98 24.65
C LEU A 119 -1.79 10.87 23.41
N THR A 120 -0.90 11.83 23.15
CA THR A 120 -0.93 12.72 21.98
C THR A 120 -0.68 11.97 20.67
N GLU A 121 0.31 11.07 20.61
CA GLU A 121 0.61 10.28 19.41
C GLU A 121 -0.56 9.38 19.02
N VAL A 122 -1.14 8.70 20.02
CA VAL A 122 -2.30 7.82 19.84
C VAL A 122 -3.51 8.63 19.36
N GLY A 123 -3.76 9.80 19.97
CA GLY A 123 -4.85 10.69 19.56
C GLY A 123 -4.72 11.18 18.12
N LEU A 124 -3.51 11.47 17.66
CA LEU A 124 -3.26 11.90 16.28
C LEU A 124 -3.52 10.77 15.27
N HIS A 125 -3.10 9.54 15.56
CA HIS A 125 -3.38 8.38 14.70
C HIS A 125 -4.88 8.11 14.59
N ILE A 126 -5.60 8.15 15.72
CA ILE A 126 -7.06 8.01 15.73
C ILE A 126 -7.72 9.11 14.89
N ALA A 127 -7.27 10.36 15.00
CA ALA A 127 -7.82 11.46 14.21
C ALA A 127 -7.62 11.25 12.70
N VAL A 128 -6.43 10.83 12.27
CA VAL A 128 -6.15 10.53 10.85
C VAL A 128 -7.00 9.37 10.35
N ILE A 129 -7.12 8.28 11.12
CA ILE A 129 -7.97 7.13 10.78
C ILE A 129 -9.44 7.56 10.64
N ALA A 130 -9.94 8.42 11.54
CA ALA A 130 -11.30 8.94 11.46
C ALA A 130 -11.54 9.77 10.19
N VAL A 131 -10.59 10.65 9.84
CA VAL A 131 -10.66 11.45 8.61
C VAL A 131 -10.63 10.56 7.37
N LEU A 132 -9.74 9.58 7.31
CA LEU A 132 -9.65 8.65 6.18
C LEU A 132 -10.90 7.77 6.05
N THR A 133 -11.50 7.37 7.18
CA THR A 133 -12.77 6.63 7.19
C THR A 133 -13.90 7.49 6.61
N LEU A 134 -13.95 8.77 6.99
CA LEU A 134 -14.91 9.73 6.43
C LEU A 134 -14.68 9.90 4.92
N LEU A 135 -13.42 10.09 4.50
CA LEU A 135 -13.06 10.15 3.08
C LEU A 135 -13.44 8.88 2.33
N ARG A 136 -13.33 7.70 2.94
CA ARG A 136 -13.78 6.44 2.35
C ARG A 136 -15.28 6.43 2.13
N ILE A 137 -16.07 6.83 3.12
CA ILE A 137 -17.54 6.92 3.01
C ILE A 137 -17.94 7.89 1.89
N VAL A 138 -17.30 9.07 1.84
CA VAL A 138 -17.52 10.06 0.79
C VAL A 138 -17.12 9.50 -0.58
N SER A 139 -15.95 8.86 -0.69
CA SER A 139 -15.46 8.31 -1.95
C SER A 139 -16.32 7.18 -2.49
N ILE A 140 -16.97 6.40 -1.63
CA ILE A 140 -17.95 5.38 -2.02
C ILE A 140 -19.25 6.05 -2.49
N ARG A 141 -19.76 7.03 -1.72
CA ARG A 141 -21.02 7.72 -2.04
C ARG A 141 -20.96 8.57 -3.31
N PHE A 142 -19.82 9.21 -3.56
CA PHE A 142 -19.60 10.10 -4.70
C PHE A 142 -18.76 9.44 -5.80
N SER A 143 -18.37 8.16 -5.65
CA SER A 143 -17.92 7.37 -6.80
C SER A 143 -19.09 7.29 -7.75
N PRO A 144 -18.99 7.83 -8.97
CA PRO A 144 -19.93 7.49 -10.01
C PRO A 144 -19.68 6.02 -10.31
N ASP A 145 -20.45 5.13 -9.69
CA ASP A 145 -20.66 3.83 -10.30
C ASP A 145 -21.21 4.14 -11.69
N ALA A 146 -20.43 3.73 -12.69
CA ALA A 146 -20.72 3.94 -14.09
C ALA A 146 -22.21 3.63 -14.34
N VAL A 147 -22.99 4.69 -14.56
CA VAL A 147 -24.24 4.57 -15.31
C VAL A 147 -23.76 4.18 -16.70
N ASP A 148 -23.81 2.87 -16.95
CA ASP A 148 -23.64 2.12 -18.21
C ASP A 148 -22.62 2.64 -19.25
#